data_AF-A0A2S8F4E2-F1
#
_entry.id   AF-A0A2S8F4E2-F1
#
_cell.length_a   1.000
_cell.length_b   1.000
_cell.length_c   1.000
_cell.angle_alpha   90.00
_cell.angle_beta   90.00
_cell.angle_gamma   90.00
#
_symmetry.space_group_name_H-M   'P 1'
#
loop_
_entity.id
_entity.type
_entity.pdbx_description
1 polymer ?
#
loop_
_entity_poly.entity_id
_entity_poly.type
_entity_poly.pdbx_seq_one_letter_code
_entity_poly.pdbx_strand_id
1 'polypeptide(L)'
;MTSDQEPQPSILRGQFPLWVLLFVLPTLIAIGCAVYLAFAAQAKAQARLQDQEARIRQDLVAAQQRLARLNRLNASLEIKQLQWKSPFSIVQMVKNPPPKAPNTQSVFTWESLYLVHHSIHFYLQASDEDLRQLVDQLIALYPESRPEVQYRVLDCLEKLPLYMADRIEVVRNDIEDFIATLPEDSDPRIQEVVGRLKSRYPIDESKEAPTR
;
A
#
# COMPACT_ATOMS: atom_id res chain seq x y z
N MET A 1 -51.13 65.14 84.44
CA MET A 1 -51.32 63.86 83.74
C MET A 1 -50.62 64.02 82.39
N THR A 2 -49.30 63.77 82.33
CA THR A 2 -48.68 62.48 81.90
C THR A 2 -49.21 62.06 80.52
N SER A 3 -48.43 61.93 79.45
CA SER A 3 -47.00 61.66 79.33
C SER A 3 -46.51 62.11 77.95
N ASP A 4 -45.33 62.72 77.93
CA ASP A 4 -44.44 62.74 76.78
C ASP A 4 -44.12 61.30 76.34
N GLN A 5 -44.13 61.03 75.04
CA GLN A 5 -43.35 59.94 74.49
C GLN A 5 -42.85 60.31 73.08
N GLU A 6 -41.57 60.67 73.05
CA GLU A 6 -40.70 60.84 71.89
C GLU A 6 -40.65 59.57 71.02
N PRO A 7 -40.33 59.72 69.71
CA PRO A 7 -40.06 58.58 68.85
C PRO A 7 -38.71 57.94 69.22
N GLN A 8 -38.67 56.64 69.50
CA GLN A 8 -37.41 55.89 69.55
C GLN A 8 -36.93 55.54 68.13
N PRO A 9 -35.73 55.95 67.71
CA PRO A 9 -35.04 55.30 66.61
C PRO A 9 -33.97 54.34 67.15
N SER A 10 -33.85 53.20 66.44
CA SER A 10 -32.67 52.33 66.37
C SER A 10 -32.38 51.48 67.64
N ILE A 11 -31.80 50.28 67.61
CA ILE A 11 -30.67 49.79 66.82
C ILE A 11 -30.69 48.24 66.89
N LEU A 12 -30.94 47.53 65.77
CA LEU A 12 -30.51 46.13 65.64
C LEU A 12 -28.99 46.12 65.40
N ARG A 13 -28.20 46.38 66.45
CA ARG A 13 -26.73 46.23 66.43
C ARG A 13 -26.46 44.80 66.83
N GLY A 14 -26.27 43.92 65.84
CA GLY A 14 -25.64 42.63 66.07
C GLY A 14 -24.22 42.84 66.55
N GLN A 15 -24.00 42.91 67.86
CA GLN A 15 -22.67 42.87 68.46
C GLN A 15 -22.17 41.42 68.42
N PHE A 16 -21.59 41.02 67.29
CA PHE A 16 -20.76 39.82 67.27
C PHE A 16 -19.51 40.10 68.09
N PRO A 17 -19.15 39.24 69.06
CA PRO A 17 -17.98 39.49 69.88
C PRO A 17 -16.74 39.51 69.00
N LEU A 18 -15.86 40.49 69.23
CA LEU A 18 -14.72 40.84 68.36
C LEU A 18 -13.83 39.62 68.02
N TRP A 19 -13.75 38.61 68.89
CA TRP A 19 -13.01 37.37 68.66
C TRP A 19 -13.60 36.50 67.54
N VAL A 20 -14.92 36.53 67.31
CA VAL A 20 -15.55 35.81 66.19
C VAL A 20 -15.13 36.42 64.86
N LEU A 21 -15.07 37.75 64.79
CA LEU A 21 -14.60 38.46 63.60
C LEU A 21 -13.09 38.29 63.37
N LEU A 22 -12.28 38.24 64.44
CA LEU A 22 -10.84 38.11 64.33
C LEU A 22 -10.33 36.68 64.10
N PHE A 23 -11.06 35.65 64.58
CA PHE A 23 -10.57 34.27 64.54
C PHE A 23 -11.48 33.31 63.79
N VAL A 24 -12.80 33.37 63.97
CA VAL A 24 -13.74 32.40 63.37
C VAL A 24 -14.03 32.74 61.92
N LEU A 25 -14.28 34.01 61.61
CA LEU A 25 -14.58 34.43 60.24
C LEU A 25 -13.38 34.18 59.29
N PRO A 26 -12.14 34.53 59.64
CA PRO A 26 -10.99 34.29 58.78
C PRO A 26 -10.67 32.81 58.61
N THR A 27 -10.90 31.98 59.64
CA THR A 27 -10.69 30.52 59.52
C THR A 27 -11.77 29.87 58.64
N LEU A 28 -13.03 30.27 58.75
CA LEU A 28 -14.08 29.79 57.85
C LEU A 28 -13.83 30.22 56.40
N ILE A 29 -13.37 31.46 56.18
CA ILE A 29 -12.95 31.93 54.85
C ILE A 29 -11.76 31.12 54.34
N ALA A 30 -10.74 30.89 55.18
CA ALA A 30 -9.56 30.11 54.81
C ALA A 30 -9.90 28.65 54.45
N ILE A 31 -10.79 28.01 55.21
CA ILE A 31 -11.29 26.67 54.92
C ILE A 31 -12.08 26.66 53.60
N GLY A 32 -12.97 27.64 53.41
CA GLY A 32 -13.73 27.78 52.16
C GLY A 32 -12.82 27.97 50.93
N CYS A 33 -11.79 28.81 51.05
CA CYS A 33 -10.78 28.99 50.02
C CYS A 33 -9.96 27.71 49.76
N ALA A 34 -9.52 27.02 50.82
CA ALA A 34 -8.76 25.78 50.69
C ALA A 34 -9.57 24.68 49.99
N VAL A 35 -10.85 24.51 50.37
CA VAL A 35 -11.77 23.56 49.75
C VAL A 35 -12.02 23.92 48.29
N TYR A 36 -12.27 25.19 47.98
CA TYR A 36 -12.46 25.65 46.61
C TYR A 36 -11.22 25.40 45.74
N LEU A 37 -10.02 25.71 46.23
CA LEU A 37 -8.77 25.47 45.52
C LEU A 37 -8.53 23.97 45.29
N ALA A 38 -8.85 23.12 46.27
CA ALA A 38 -8.76 21.66 46.13
C ALA A 38 -9.73 21.14 45.06
N PHE A 39 -10.99 21.59 45.07
CA PHE A 39 -11.97 21.23 44.03
C PHE A 39 -11.55 21.72 42.64
N ALA A 40 -11.03 22.96 42.54
CA ALA A 40 -10.53 23.50 41.28
C ALA A 40 -9.32 22.70 40.75
N ALA A 41 -8.41 22.26 41.64
CA ALA A 41 -7.29 21.40 41.27
C ALA A 41 -7.77 20.01 40.81
N GLN A 42 -8.75 19.44 41.51
CA GLN A 42 -9.33 18.14 41.17
C GLN A 42 -10.08 18.17 39.83
N ALA A 43 -10.86 19.22 39.57
CA ALA A 43 -11.55 19.41 38.30
C ALA A 43 -10.55 19.54 37.12
N LYS A 44 -9.44 20.26 37.32
CA LYS A 44 -8.36 20.34 36.31
C LYS A 44 -7.69 18.98 36.07
N ALA A 45 -7.47 18.19 37.12
CA ALA A 45 -6.89 16.85 36.98
C ALA A 45 -7.84 15.91 36.22
N GLN A 46 -9.14 15.95 36.53
CA GLN A 46 -10.15 15.16 35.82
C GLN A 46 -10.27 15.55 34.35
N ALA A 47 -10.28 16.85 34.04
CA ALA A 47 -10.30 17.32 32.66
C ALA A 47 -9.09 16.82 31.86
N ARG A 48 -7.88 16.86 32.46
CA ARG A 48 -6.67 16.32 31.82
C ARG A 48 -6.75 14.81 31.56
N LEU A 49 -7.31 14.05 32.49
CA LEU A 49 -7.48 12.60 32.32
C LEU A 49 -8.50 12.29 31.22
N GLN A 50 -9.60 13.05 31.14
CA GLN A 50 -10.59 12.91 30.07
C GLN A 50 -10.00 13.26 28.71
N ASP A 51 -9.22 14.33 28.62
CA ASP A 51 -8.51 14.69 27.37
C ASP A 51 -7.51 13.61 26.96
N GLN A 52 -6.78 13.04 27.92
CA GLN A 52 -5.85 11.94 27.66
C GLN A 52 -6.59 10.69 27.17
N GLU A 53 -7.69 10.32 27.81
CA GLU A 53 -8.51 9.19 27.40
C GLU A 53 -9.08 9.39 25.99
N ALA A 54 -9.59 10.60 25.69
CA ALA A 54 -10.10 10.94 24.36
C ALA A 54 -9.01 10.80 23.29
N ARG A 55 -7.79 11.27 23.56
CA ARG A 55 -6.64 11.13 22.64
C ARG A 55 -6.27 9.66 22.42
N ILE A 56 -6.14 8.89 23.49
CA ILE A 56 -5.80 7.45 23.40
C ILE A 56 -6.87 6.70 22.59
N ARG A 57 -8.16 6.99 22.81
CA ARG A 57 -9.25 6.40 22.02
C ARG A 57 -9.15 6.76 20.55
N GLN A 58 -8.83 8.02 20.22
CA GLN A 58 -8.61 8.46 18.84
C GLN A 58 -7.42 7.74 18.20
N ASP A 59 -6.30 7.63 18.91
CA ASP A 59 -5.09 6.94 18.42
C ASP A 59 -5.36 5.44 18.19
N LEU A 60 -6.11 4.81 19.09
CA LEU A 60 -6.52 3.41 18.95
C LEU A 60 -7.36 3.21 17.69
N VAL A 61 -8.36 4.06 17.46
CA VAL A 61 -9.20 3.99 16.25
C VAL A 61 -8.35 4.20 14.98
N ALA A 62 -7.44 5.17 15.00
CA ALA A 62 -6.54 5.41 13.87
C ALA A 62 -5.61 4.21 13.60
N ALA A 63 -5.08 3.59 14.66
CA ALA A 63 -4.26 2.39 14.55
C ALA A 63 -5.06 1.19 14.01
N GLN A 64 -6.29 0.99 14.48
CA GLN A 64 -7.19 -0.06 13.98
C GLN A 64 -7.53 0.13 12.50
N GLN A 65 -7.79 1.37 12.06
CA GLN A 65 -8.03 1.66 10.66
C GLN A 65 -6.80 1.38 9.79
N ARG A 66 -5.60 1.73 10.26
CA ARG A 66 -4.35 1.40 9.57
C ARG A 66 -4.16 -0.11 9.44
N LEU A 67 -4.38 -0.86 10.53
CA LEU A 67 -4.30 -2.32 10.52
C LEU A 67 -5.32 -2.93 9.55
N ALA A 68 -6.58 -2.48 9.58
CA ALA A 68 -7.61 -2.96 8.66
C ALA A 68 -7.25 -2.67 7.19
N ARG A 69 -6.67 -1.50 6.90
CA ARG A 69 -6.18 -1.16 5.57
C ARG A 69 -5.04 -2.09 5.13
N LEU A 70 -4.06 -2.33 6.01
CA LEU A 70 -2.96 -3.25 5.73
C LEU A 70 -3.46 -4.67 5.49
N ASN A 71 -4.41 -5.17 6.29
CA ASN A 71 -4.99 -6.49 6.10
C ASN A 71 -5.71 -6.61 4.75
N ARG A 72 -6.44 -5.58 4.31
CA ARG A 72 -7.07 -5.57 2.98
C ARG A 72 -6.04 -5.58 1.86
N LEU A 73 -4.97 -4.81 2.01
CA LEU A 73 -3.88 -4.81 1.03
C LEU A 73 -3.20 -6.19 0.99
N ASN A 74 -2.93 -6.80 2.15
CA ASN A 74 -2.33 -8.13 2.22
C ASN A 74 -3.21 -9.19 1.56
N ALA A 75 -4.51 -9.23 1.89
CA ALA A 75 -5.46 -10.13 1.24
C ALA A 75 -5.50 -9.92 -0.29
N SER A 76 -5.41 -8.67 -0.76
CA SER A 76 -5.36 -8.39 -2.20
C SER A 76 -4.07 -8.89 -2.86
N LEU A 77 -2.94 -8.84 -2.14
CA LEU A 77 -1.65 -9.35 -2.62
C LEU A 77 -1.65 -10.87 -2.65
N GLU A 78 -2.19 -11.55 -1.64
CA GLU A 78 -2.33 -13.00 -1.61
C GLU A 78 -3.16 -13.51 -2.80
N ILE A 79 -4.29 -12.86 -3.12
CA ILE A 79 -5.12 -13.21 -4.28
C ILE A 79 -4.31 -13.08 -5.57
N LYS A 80 -3.57 -11.98 -5.74
CA LYS A 80 -2.73 -11.76 -6.93
C LYS A 80 -1.59 -12.78 -7.00
N GLN A 81 -0.92 -13.08 -5.90
CA GLN A 81 0.13 -14.08 -5.85
C GLN A 81 -0.37 -15.47 -6.25
N LEU A 82 -1.56 -15.87 -5.76
CA LEU A 82 -2.19 -17.12 -6.15
C LEU A 82 -2.56 -17.14 -7.64
N GLN A 83 -3.09 -16.04 -8.17
CA GLN A 83 -3.42 -15.93 -9.59
C GLN A 83 -2.17 -16.08 -10.49
N TRP A 84 -1.05 -15.50 -10.05
CA TRP A 84 0.22 -15.46 -10.79
C TRP A 84 1.24 -16.49 -10.28
N LYS A 85 0.79 -17.59 -9.68
CA LYS A 85 1.68 -18.62 -9.13
C LYS A 85 2.33 -19.47 -10.21
N SER A 86 1.64 -19.70 -11.33
CA SER A 86 2.07 -20.64 -12.36
C SER A 86 2.57 -19.95 -13.62
N PRO A 87 3.55 -20.55 -14.34
CA PRO A 87 3.97 -20.05 -15.65
C PRO A 87 2.82 -20.05 -16.66
N PHE A 88 1.91 -21.02 -16.54
CA PHE A 88 0.70 -21.12 -17.34
C PHE A 88 -0.18 -19.86 -17.28
N SER A 89 -0.25 -19.18 -16.12
CA SER A 89 -1.03 -17.93 -15.98
C SER A 89 -0.52 -16.82 -16.92
N ILE A 90 0.80 -16.71 -17.10
CA ILE A 90 1.41 -15.75 -18.02
C ILE A 90 1.11 -16.16 -19.46
N VAL A 91 1.31 -17.43 -19.80
CA VAL A 91 1.06 -17.95 -21.15
C VAL A 91 -0.41 -17.76 -21.55
N GLN A 92 -1.34 -18.00 -20.65
CA GLN A 92 -2.77 -17.73 -20.87
C GLN A 92 -3.05 -16.24 -21.12
N MET A 93 -2.39 -15.35 -20.37
CA MET A 93 -2.53 -13.91 -20.56
C MET A 93 -1.98 -13.44 -21.91
N VAL A 94 -0.86 -14.03 -22.36
CA VAL A 94 -0.26 -13.78 -23.68
C VAL A 94 -1.21 -14.22 -24.81
N LYS A 95 -1.80 -15.41 -24.67
CA LYS A 95 -2.81 -15.95 -25.60
C LYS A 95 -4.06 -15.08 -25.64
N ASN A 96 -4.66 -14.85 -24.47
CA ASN A 96 -6.00 -14.28 -24.31
C ASN A 96 -5.98 -13.14 -23.26
N PRO A 97 -5.52 -11.94 -23.63
CA PRO A 97 -5.55 -10.80 -22.74
C PRO A 97 -7.01 -10.39 -22.47
N PRO A 98 -7.29 -9.82 -21.29
CA PRO A 98 -8.63 -9.37 -20.94
C PRO A 98 -9.10 -8.29 -21.92
N PRO A 99 -10.43 -8.26 -22.20
CA PRO A 99 -11.01 -7.27 -23.09
C PRO A 99 -10.77 -5.86 -22.52
N LYS A 100 -10.42 -4.91 -23.41
CA LYS A 100 -10.18 -3.52 -23.03
C LYS A 100 -11.44 -2.92 -22.38
N ALA A 101 -11.24 -2.09 -21.36
CA ALA A 101 -12.33 -1.26 -20.84
C ALA A 101 -12.85 -0.34 -21.97
N PRO A 102 -14.17 -0.07 -22.04
CA PRO A 102 -14.81 0.57 -23.19
C PRO A 102 -14.32 2.00 -23.52
N ASN A 103 -13.51 2.63 -22.66
CA ASN A 103 -13.03 4.01 -22.84
C ASN A 103 -11.57 4.14 -23.32
N THR A 104 -10.86 3.05 -23.61
CA THR A 104 -9.45 3.13 -24.06
C THR A 104 -9.41 3.09 -25.59
N GLN A 105 -9.29 4.25 -26.23
CA GLN A 105 -9.27 4.44 -27.70
C GLN A 105 -7.99 3.92 -28.41
N SER A 106 -7.40 2.81 -27.96
CA SER A 106 -6.31 2.18 -28.72
C SER A 106 -6.83 0.89 -29.36
N VAL A 107 -6.95 0.91 -30.67
CA VAL A 107 -7.60 -0.18 -31.42
C VAL A 107 -6.69 -1.43 -31.49
N PHE A 108 -5.37 -1.33 -31.30
CA PHE A 108 -4.47 -2.49 -31.49
C PHE A 108 -3.21 -2.55 -30.61
N THR A 109 -3.03 -1.70 -29.61
CA THR A 109 -1.83 -1.81 -28.77
C THR A 109 -2.08 -2.79 -27.63
N TRP A 110 -1.36 -3.92 -27.66
CA TRP A 110 -0.90 -4.56 -26.44
C TRP A 110 -0.20 -3.46 -25.63
N GLU A 111 -0.80 -3.06 -24.51
CA GLU A 111 -0.09 -2.16 -23.61
C GLU A 111 1.09 -2.96 -23.06
N SER A 112 2.27 -2.61 -23.54
CA SER A 112 3.56 -3.08 -23.05
C SER A 112 3.58 -3.18 -21.51
N LEU A 113 2.86 -2.27 -20.83
CA LEU A 113 2.71 -2.13 -19.39
C LEU A 113 1.71 -3.08 -18.68
N TYR A 114 0.77 -3.71 -19.40
CA TYR A 114 -0.29 -4.51 -18.77
C TYR A 114 0.22 -5.85 -18.25
N LEU A 115 1.03 -6.56 -19.05
CA LEU A 115 1.70 -7.77 -18.58
C LEU A 115 2.72 -7.40 -17.49
N VAL A 116 3.50 -6.33 -17.70
CA VAL A 116 4.52 -5.81 -16.76
C VAL A 116 3.98 -5.66 -15.33
N HIS A 117 2.81 -5.02 -15.16
CA HIS A 117 2.31 -4.70 -13.83
C HIS A 117 1.74 -5.92 -13.10
N HIS A 118 1.16 -6.87 -13.82
CA HIS A 118 0.47 -8.00 -13.22
C HIS A 118 1.36 -9.24 -13.08
N SER A 119 2.26 -9.49 -14.03
CA SER A 119 3.15 -10.66 -14.01
C SER A 119 4.33 -10.50 -13.04
N ILE A 120 4.58 -9.30 -12.49
CA ILE A 120 5.64 -9.10 -11.47
C ILE A 120 5.49 -10.06 -10.28
N HIS A 121 4.24 -10.37 -9.90
CA HIS A 121 3.96 -11.30 -8.80
C HIS A 121 4.45 -12.73 -9.09
N PHE A 122 4.45 -13.15 -10.36
CA PHE A 122 5.05 -14.42 -10.75
C PHE A 122 6.57 -14.36 -10.59
N TYR A 123 7.24 -13.37 -11.16
CA TYR A 123 8.70 -13.32 -11.16
C TYR A 123 9.30 -13.23 -9.75
N LEU A 124 8.62 -12.56 -8.82
CA LEU A 124 9.05 -12.48 -7.42
C LEU A 124 9.04 -13.83 -6.68
N GLN A 125 8.19 -14.78 -7.09
CA GLN A 125 8.02 -16.06 -6.41
C GLN A 125 8.42 -17.28 -7.24
N ALA A 126 8.67 -17.09 -8.55
CA ALA A 126 9.04 -18.15 -9.48
C ALA A 126 10.37 -18.78 -9.08
N SER A 127 10.42 -20.10 -9.09
CA SER A 127 11.67 -20.86 -9.05
C SER A 127 12.35 -20.85 -10.42
N ASP A 128 13.62 -21.23 -10.47
CA ASP A 128 14.38 -21.35 -11.72
C ASP A 128 13.73 -22.35 -12.69
N GLU A 129 13.09 -23.40 -12.15
CA GLU A 129 12.32 -24.37 -12.92
C GLU A 129 11.05 -23.75 -13.52
N ASP A 130 10.32 -22.93 -12.74
CA ASP A 130 9.14 -22.21 -13.26
C ASP A 130 9.51 -21.24 -14.38
N LEU A 131 10.71 -20.63 -14.30
CA LEU A 131 11.23 -19.73 -15.33
C LEU A 131 11.54 -20.47 -16.63
N ARG A 132 12.19 -21.63 -16.55
CA ARG A 132 12.43 -22.50 -17.72
C ARG A 132 11.11 -22.93 -18.36
N GLN A 133 10.19 -23.43 -17.56
CA GLN A 133 8.87 -23.84 -18.04
C GLN A 133 8.09 -22.69 -18.69
N LEU A 134 8.22 -21.46 -18.18
CA LEU A 134 7.62 -20.29 -18.82
C LEU A 134 8.22 -20.05 -20.21
N VAL A 135 9.54 -20.06 -20.33
CA VAL A 135 10.24 -19.81 -21.59
C VAL A 135 9.92 -20.90 -22.60
N ASP A 136 9.98 -22.17 -22.21
CA ASP A 136 9.62 -23.32 -23.05
C ASP A 136 8.19 -23.20 -23.59
N GLN A 137 7.23 -22.86 -22.73
CA GLN A 137 5.82 -22.71 -23.14
C GLN A 137 5.60 -21.50 -24.06
N LEU A 138 6.37 -20.42 -23.89
CA LEU A 138 6.32 -19.25 -24.76
C LEU A 138 6.92 -19.56 -26.13
N ILE A 139 8.06 -20.25 -26.18
CA ILE A 139 8.72 -20.70 -27.41
C ILE A 139 7.80 -21.65 -28.18
N ALA A 140 7.24 -22.65 -27.49
CA ALA A 140 6.31 -23.61 -28.08
C ALA A 140 5.02 -22.96 -28.61
N LEU A 141 4.62 -21.82 -28.03
CA LEU A 141 3.45 -21.08 -28.49
C LEU A 141 3.71 -20.32 -29.81
N TYR A 142 4.94 -19.88 -30.06
CA TYR A 142 5.25 -19.00 -31.19
C TYR A 142 4.82 -19.54 -32.57
N PRO A 143 5.21 -20.77 -33.01
CA PRO A 143 5.02 -21.21 -34.39
C PRO A 143 3.55 -21.41 -34.80
N GLU A 144 2.67 -21.77 -33.86
CA GLU A 144 1.26 -22.07 -34.14
C GLU A 144 0.32 -20.88 -33.88
N SER A 145 0.87 -19.72 -33.54
CA SER A 145 0.08 -18.59 -33.05
C SER A 145 -0.14 -17.49 -34.09
N ARG A 146 -1.18 -16.68 -33.88
CA ARG A 146 -1.48 -15.52 -34.74
C ARG A 146 -0.40 -14.44 -34.56
N PRO A 147 -0.16 -13.56 -35.54
CA PRO A 147 0.87 -12.52 -35.45
C PRO A 147 0.80 -11.67 -34.18
N GLU A 148 -0.41 -11.38 -33.66
CA GLU A 148 -0.56 -10.62 -32.42
C GLU A 148 -0.06 -11.38 -31.19
N VAL A 149 -0.18 -12.71 -31.19
CA VAL A 149 0.30 -13.57 -30.11
C VAL A 149 1.81 -13.76 -30.23
N GLN A 150 2.32 -13.95 -31.45
CA GLN A 150 3.77 -13.99 -31.73
C GLN A 150 4.47 -12.72 -31.24
N TYR A 151 3.91 -11.55 -31.56
CA TYR A 151 4.41 -10.28 -31.05
C TYR A 151 4.47 -10.26 -29.51
N ARG A 152 3.41 -10.72 -28.83
CA ARG A 152 3.36 -10.73 -27.36
C ARG A 152 4.33 -11.72 -26.73
N VAL A 153 4.55 -12.87 -27.37
CA VAL A 153 5.57 -13.84 -26.95
C VAL A 153 6.94 -13.16 -26.98
N LEU A 154 7.31 -12.55 -28.12
CA LEU A 154 8.60 -11.88 -28.27
C LEU A 154 8.75 -10.69 -27.30
N ASP A 155 7.71 -9.88 -27.15
CA ASP A 155 7.68 -8.75 -26.20
C ASP A 155 7.81 -9.22 -24.74
N CYS A 156 7.29 -10.40 -24.40
CA CYS A 156 7.48 -11.01 -23.09
C CYS A 156 8.95 -11.42 -22.90
N LEU A 157 9.54 -12.13 -23.87
CA LEU A 157 10.94 -12.57 -23.82
C LEU A 157 11.93 -11.39 -23.76
N GLU A 158 11.64 -10.29 -24.48
CA GLU A 158 12.44 -9.05 -24.47
C GLU A 158 12.51 -8.43 -23.07
N LYS A 159 11.41 -8.52 -22.31
CA LYS A 159 11.27 -7.86 -21.01
C LYS A 159 11.65 -8.73 -19.83
N LEU A 160 11.83 -10.05 -19.99
CA LEU A 160 12.26 -10.93 -18.90
C LEU A 160 13.43 -10.36 -18.09
N PRO A 161 14.51 -9.82 -18.70
CA PRO A 161 15.66 -9.31 -17.95
C PRO A 161 15.32 -8.14 -17.00
N LEU A 162 14.24 -7.40 -17.26
CA LEU A 162 13.79 -6.32 -16.39
C LEU A 162 13.23 -6.83 -15.05
N TYR A 163 12.75 -8.08 -14.99
CA TYR A 163 12.19 -8.68 -13.78
C TYR A 163 13.12 -9.69 -13.10
N MET A 164 14.04 -10.27 -13.86
CA MET A 164 14.91 -11.35 -13.38
C MET A 164 16.38 -11.14 -13.78
N ALA A 165 16.88 -9.90 -13.70
CA ALA A 165 18.25 -9.56 -14.07
C ALA A 165 19.29 -10.54 -13.50
N ASP A 166 19.13 -10.94 -12.23
CA ASP A 166 20.08 -11.84 -11.53
C ASP A 166 19.95 -13.31 -11.92
N ARG A 167 18.85 -13.70 -12.60
CA ARG A 167 18.50 -15.10 -12.92
C ARG A 167 18.34 -15.35 -14.41
N ILE A 168 18.63 -14.37 -15.26
CA ILE A 168 18.43 -14.48 -16.70
C ILE A 168 19.28 -15.59 -17.33
N GLU A 169 20.46 -15.87 -16.76
CA GLU A 169 21.37 -16.93 -17.19
C GLU A 169 20.73 -18.33 -17.15
N VAL A 170 19.69 -18.53 -16.34
CA VAL A 170 18.98 -19.81 -16.23
C VAL A 170 18.28 -20.22 -17.53
N VAL A 171 17.83 -19.23 -18.30
CA VAL A 171 17.01 -19.37 -19.52
C VAL A 171 17.62 -18.71 -20.75
N ARG A 172 18.80 -18.08 -20.60
CA ARG A 172 19.47 -17.33 -21.66
C ARG A 172 19.69 -18.19 -22.90
N ASN A 173 20.26 -19.38 -22.73
CA ASN A 173 20.59 -20.26 -23.84
C ASN A 173 19.34 -20.66 -24.63
N ASP A 174 18.25 -21.02 -23.94
CA ASP A 174 16.98 -21.41 -24.57
C ASP A 174 16.39 -20.27 -25.41
N ILE A 175 16.54 -19.03 -24.92
CA ILE A 175 16.11 -17.82 -25.64
C ILE A 175 17.02 -17.56 -26.85
N GLU A 176 18.34 -17.68 -26.71
CA GLU A 176 19.30 -17.49 -27.81
C GLU A 176 19.10 -18.52 -28.93
N ASP A 177 18.92 -19.80 -28.59
CA ASP A 177 18.62 -20.87 -29.52
C ASP A 177 17.30 -20.61 -30.27
N PHE A 178 16.27 -20.17 -29.54
CA PHE A 178 15.01 -19.78 -30.15
C PHE A 178 15.18 -18.62 -31.14
N ILE A 179 15.91 -17.56 -30.76
CA ILE A 179 16.17 -16.39 -31.61
C ILE A 179 16.89 -16.79 -32.90
N ALA A 180 17.81 -17.76 -32.84
CA ALA A 180 18.51 -18.28 -34.01
C ALA A 180 17.57 -18.98 -35.00
N THR A 181 16.49 -19.59 -34.50
CA THR A 181 15.49 -20.29 -35.34
C THR A 181 14.36 -19.41 -35.88
N LEU A 182 14.29 -18.14 -35.45
CA LEU A 182 13.23 -17.24 -35.89
C LEU A 182 13.34 -16.93 -37.38
N PRO A 183 12.27 -17.15 -38.18
CA PRO A 183 12.28 -16.77 -39.58
C PRO A 183 12.38 -15.24 -39.71
N GLU A 184 13.00 -14.77 -40.79
CA GLU A 184 12.88 -13.36 -41.20
C GLU A 184 11.44 -13.13 -41.68
N ASP A 185 10.56 -12.84 -40.72
CA ASP A 185 9.13 -12.73 -40.91
C ASP A 185 8.76 -11.46 -41.69
N SER A 186 7.58 -11.44 -42.32
CA SER A 186 7.14 -10.32 -43.17
C SER A 186 6.56 -9.14 -42.38
N ASP A 187 6.13 -9.35 -41.13
CA ASP A 187 5.55 -8.29 -40.31
C ASP A 187 6.65 -7.37 -39.73
N PRO A 188 6.68 -6.07 -40.11
CA PRO A 188 7.72 -5.15 -39.66
C PRO A 188 7.75 -4.97 -38.14
N ARG A 189 6.63 -5.17 -37.43
CA ARG A 189 6.58 -5.05 -35.96
C ARG A 189 7.27 -6.23 -35.29
N ILE A 190 7.07 -7.43 -35.82
CA ILE A 190 7.74 -8.64 -35.35
C ILE A 190 9.25 -8.48 -35.58
N GLN A 191 9.66 -8.05 -36.78
CA GLN A 191 11.07 -7.80 -37.09
C GLN A 191 11.72 -6.78 -36.13
N GLU A 192 11.01 -5.70 -35.79
CA GLU A 192 11.52 -4.70 -34.85
C GLU A 192 11.80 -5.32 -33.46
N VAL A 193 10.86 -6.12 -32.95
CA VAL A 193 11.03 -6.80 -31.65
C VAL A 193 12.13 -7.84 -31.72
N VAL A 194 12.22 -8.63 -32.80
CA VAL A 194 13.30 -9.59 -33.01
C VAL A 194 14.66 -8.88 -33.03
N GLY A 195 14.77 -7.72 -33.67
CA GLY A 195 15.98 -6.90 -33.66
C GLY A 195 16.40 -6.45 -32.27
N ARG A 196 15.44 -5.96 -31.45
CA ARG A 196 15.70 -5.60 -30.04
C ARG A 196 16.09 -6.82 -29.21
N LEU A 197 15.45 -7.96 -29.46
CA LEU A 197 15.72 -9.22 -28.78
C LEU A 197 17.15 -9.72 -29.09
N LYS A 198 17.56 -9.74 -30.37
CA LYS A 198 18.93 -10.04 -30.82
C LYS A 198 19.97 -9.10 -30.22
N SER A 199 19.66 -7.81 -30.08
CA SER A 199 20.56 -6.86 -29.40
C SER A 199 20.70 -7.12 -27.90
N ARG A 200 19.70 -7.72 -27.26
CA ARG A 200 19.67 -7.97 -25.80
C ARG A 200 20.24 -9.33 -25.45
N TYR A 201 20.14 -10.30 -26.36
CA TYR A 201 20.71 -11.63 -26.28
C TYR A 201 21.61 -11.84 -27.50
N PRO A 202 22.83 -11.28 -27.49
CA PRO A 202 23.76 -11.46 -28.60
C PRO A 202 24.13 -12.94 -28.71
N ILE A 203 23.79 -13.56 -29.84
CA ILE A 203 24.19 -14.93 -30.15
C ILE A 203 25.72 -14.94 -30.30
N ASP A 204 26.40 -15.70 -29.45
CA ASP A 204 27.85 -15.89 -29.54
C ASP A 204 28.16 -16.91 -30.66
N GLU A 205 28.31 -16.41 -31.89
CA GLU A 205 28.69 -17.21 -33.08
C GLU A 205 30.04 -17.97 -32.90
N SER A 206 30.79 -17.68 -31.84
CA SER A 206 32.06 -18.32 -31.50
C SER A 206 31.95 -19.80 -31.08
N LYS A 207 30.75 -20.29 -30.74
CA LYS A 207 30.54 -21.67 -30.26
C LYS A 207 30.17 -22.70 -31.34
N GLU A 208 29.99 -22.28 -32.60
CA GLU A 208 29.54 -23.15 -33.71
C GLU A 208 30.67 -23.84 -34.50
N ALA A 209 31.88 -23.97 -33.96
CA ALA A 209 32.95 -24.74 -34.60
C ALA A 209 33.27 -26.07 -33.89
N PRO A 210 32.52 -27.16 -34.12
CA PRO A 210 33.10 -28.48 -34.10
C PRO A 210 33.80 -28.73 -35.45
N THR A 211 35.13 -28.79 -35.35
CA THR A 211 36.08 -29.35 -36.33
C THR A 211 35.50 -30.49 -37.18
N ARG A 212 35.74 -30.35 -38.49
CA ARG A 212 35.70 -31.41 -39.51
C ARG A 212 36.41 -32.69 -39.08
#